data_AF-A0A9W9TJL7-F1
#
_entry.id   AF-A0A9W9TJL7-F1
#
_cell.length_a   1.000
_cell.length_b   1.000
_cell.length_c   1.000
_cell.angle_alpha   90.00
_cell.angle_beta   90.00
_cell.angle_gamma   90.00
#
_symmetry.space_group_name_H-M   'P 1'
#
loop_
_entity.id
_entity.type
_entity.pdbx_description
1 polymer ?
#
loop_
_entity_poly.entity_id
_entity_poly.type
_entity_poly.pdbx_seq_one_letter_code
_entity_poly.pdbx_strand_id
1 'polypeptide(L)'
;MELALAAPPCARLHRRCQWPPRASGSSHALVAPLERLRGDSTIRSLVSTPPQLSSSFQAFRFVSTDNPEVALQDIEVFRLFRHYMLHLATWYDLNDHCRHFGDRVPVMARRNPLLLSAILAFSAASICHSNDGGRRMVEKAEFYHLQSIRILLRVTSTIQDAISNGEMLAAICLLRSFEIISHNLTSQNHLQGCYSILASHSIQLQSESGLARAAFWNYLREDITMALIERRRLMIDLSDEHLPQELEFDDDYANHITVRLGQVINKCFSDDLHPFEISIYDALKHNLKTWYDRLPASFTPITMKASDSSPGSDTGFPFIGTLHGWHAAARQYYQTAMIILLVAKPNDQEASIRDKMTHMLTVAKELEDRASEICALALSSDSEAVWVNSFGPIAFCGCFLREQVKLNTIIEAVQDWGGRTGWPVSKIIRCLEDRGNATV
;
A
#
# COMPACT_ATOMS: atom_id res chain seq x y z
N MET A 1 10.78 -8.31 52.63
CA MET A 1 11.87 -9.07 51.99
C MET A 1 11.27 -9.64 50.71
N GLU A 2 11.08 -8.75 49.73
CA GLU A 2 10.37 -8.98 48.47
C GLU A 2 11.39 -9.31 47.37
N LEU A 3 11.12 -10.37 46.60
CA LEU A 3 11.90 -10.77 45.45
C LEU A 3 11.24 -10.23 44.19
N ALA A 4 11.86 -9.21 43.60
CA ALA A 4 11.53 -8.68 42.29
C ALA A 4 12.08 -9.61 41.18
N LEU A 5 11.18 -10.09 40.31
CA LEU A 5 11.53 -10.78 39.07
C LEU A 5 11.70 -9.75 37.96
N ALA A 6 12.88 -9.77 37.35
CA ALA A 6 13.30 -8.86 36.28
C ALA A 6 12.63 -9.19 34.94
N ALA A 7 12.08 -8.16 34.29
CA ALA A 7 11.70 -8.17 32.88
C ALA A 7 12.90 -7.76 32.00
N PRO A 8 13.06 -8.30 30.77
CA PRO A 8 14.19 -7.94 29.92
C PRO A 8 13.97 -6.58 29.23
N PRO A 9 15.03 -5.79 28.98
CA PRO A 9 14.92 -4.45 28.43
C PRO A 9 15.03 -4.48 26.90
N CYS A 10 14.00 -4.04 26.19
CA CYS A 10 14.12 -3.68 24.78
C CYS A 10 13.38 -2.37 24.50
N ALA A 11 13.95 -1.27 25.01
CA ALA A 11 13.52 0.08 24.67
C ALA A 11 14.75 0.99 24.74
N ARG A 12 15.31 1.32 23.57
CA ARG A 12 16.01 2.58 23.24
C ARG A 12 16.74 2.43 21.90
N LEU A 13 16.14 2.98 20.83
CA LEU A 13 16.82 3.76 19.78
C LEU A 13 15.78 4.27 18.76
N HIS A 14 14.89 5.16 19.20
CA HIS A 14 14.22 6.10 18.29
C HIS A 14 14.19 7.47 18.98
N ARG A 15 15.23 8.28 18.72
CA ARG A 15 15.21 9.72 18.97
C ARG A 15 15.95 10.42 17.84
N ARG A 16 15.19 10.97 16.90
CA ARG A 16 15.25 12.35 16.39
C ARG A 16 14.52 12.47 15.05
N CYS A 17 13.20 12.59 15.10
CA CYS A 17 12.43 13.39 14.15
C CYS A 17 11.57 14.32 15.01
N GLN A 18 11.94 15.60 15.10
CA GLN A 18 11.13 16.62 15.76
C GLN A 18 10.16 17.17 14.71
N TRP A 19 8.87 16.87 14.85
CA TRP A 19 7.80 17.65 14.23
C TRP A 19 7.47 18.86 15.11
N PRO A 20 7.13 20.03 14.55
CA PRO A 20 6.59 21.13 15.34
C PRO A 20 5.17 20.78 15.83
N PRO A 21 4.81 21.07 17.09
CA PRO A 21 3.47 20.80 17.60
C PRO A 21 2.45 21.74 16.94
N ARG A 22 1.37 21.18 16.38
CA ARG A 22 0.18 21.99 16.04
C ARG A 22 -0.59 22.27 17.32
N ALA A 23 -0.82 23.56 17.58
CA ALA A 23 -1.56 24.04 18.74
C ALA A 23 -2.99 23.49 18.75
N SER A 24 -3.40 22.97 19.90
CA SER A 24 -4.76 22.56 20.21
C SER A 24 -5.66 23.79 20.39
N GLY A 25 -6.81 23.82 19.70
CA GLY A 25 -7.78 24.89 19.87
C GLY A 25 -9.03 24.73 18.99
N SER A 26 -10.11 24.28 19.62
CA SER A 26 -11.54 24.54 19.34
C SER A 26 -12.04 24.68 17.89
N SER A 27 -12.98 23.80 17.53
CA SER A 27 -14.15 24.01 16.67
C SER A 27 -14.37 25.46 16.21
N HIS A 28 -13.99 25.78 14.98
CA HIS A 28 -14.75 26.59 14.03
C HIS A 28 -14.11 26.46 12.65
N ALA A 29 -14.91 26.07 11.66
CA ALA A 29 -14.53 26.05 10.26
C ALA A 29 -14.04 27.45 9.84
N LEU A 30 -12.77 27.55 9.43
CA LEU A 30 -12.25 28.70 8.71
C LEU A 30 -11.68 28.19 7.38
N VAL A 31 -12.54 28.28 6.37
CA VAL A 31 -12.14 28.27 4.95
C VAL A 31 -11.12 29.38 4.77
N ALA A 32 -9.86 29.03 4.54
CA ALA A 32 -8.85 29.99 4.11
C ALA A 32 -9.02 30.24 2.60
N PRO A 33 -9.18 31.50 2.14
CA PRO A 33 -9.27 31.80 0.71
C PRO A 33 -7.98 31.43 -0.02
N LEU A 34 -8.14 30.87 -1.23
CA LEU A 34 -7.12 30.38 -2.17
C LEU A 34 -6.05 31.40 -2.63
N GLU A 35 -6.00 32.60 -2.06
CA GLU A 35 -5.09 33.66 -2.51
C GLU A 35 -3.66 33.57 -1.95
N ARG A 36 -3.39 32.69 -0.97
CA ARG A 36 -2.05 32.54 -0.36
C ARG A 36 -1.15 31.45 -0.97
N LEU A 37 -1.60 30.75 -2.01
CA LEU A 37 -0.73 29.85 -2.79
C LEU A 37 0.03 30.57 -3.92
N ARG A 38 -0.08 31.90 -4.03
CA ARG A 38 0.83 32.72 -4.85
C ARG A 38 2.16 32.90 -4.13
N GLY A 39 2.96 31.84 -4.04
CA GLY A 39 4.22 31.83 -3.29
C GLY A 39 5.08 30.61 -3.58
N ASP A 40 5.74 30.64 -4.73
CA ASP A 40 6.58 29.65 -5.40
C ASP A 40 7.81 29.13 -4.60
N SER A 41 7.60 28.49 -3.45
CA SER A 41 8.71 27.94 -2.63
C SER A 41 8.52 26.50 -2.13
N THR A 42 7.30 25.97 -2.15
CA THR A 42 7.02 24.65 -1.60
C THR A 42 7.62 23.55 -2.48
N ILE A 43 7.45 23.58 -3.81
CA ILE A 43 7.91 22.47 -4.68
C ILE A 43 9.44 22.37 -4.76
N ARG A 44 10.18 23.49 -4.71
CA ARG A 44 11.66 23.45 -4.63
C ARG A 44 12.18 22.79 -3.35
N SER A 45 11.36 22.75 -2.29
CA SER A 45 11.63 22.06 -1.03
C SER A 45 11.13 20.60 -1.03
N LEU A 46 10.13 20.26 -1.86
CA LEU A 46 9.50 18.94 -1.96
C LEU A 46 10.36 17.90 -2.69
N VAL A 47 11.25 18.36 -3.57
CA VAL A 47 12.30 17.53 -4.18
C VAL A 47 13.58 17.79 -3.39
N SER A 48 13.83 16.95 -2.38
CA SER A 48 15.11 16.92 -1.67
C SER A 48 16.26 17.01 -2.67
N THR A 49 17.27 17.85 -2.39
CA THR A 49 18.44 18.05 -3.26
C THR A 49 18.94 16.70 -3.78
N PRO A 50 19.05 16.51 -5.11
CA PRO A 50 19.53 15.25 -5.65
C PRO A 50 20.92 14.98 -5.09
N PRO A 51 21.30 13.72 -4.79
CA PRO A 51 22.71 13.41 -4.59
C PRO A 51 23.45 13.96 -5.81
N GLN A 52 24.55 14.69 -5.58
CA GLN A 52 25.40 15.19 -6.65
C GLN A 52 26.10 14.01 -7.35
N LEU A 53 25.33 13.30 -8.17
CA LEU A 53 25.84 12.38 -9.16
C LEU A 53 26.28 13.23 -10.34
N SER A 54 27.60 13.23 -10.57
CA SER A 54 28.34 13.93 -11.61
C SER A 54 27.51 14.08 -12.91
N SER A 55 26.92 15.25 -13.11
CA SER A 55 25.88 15.51 -14.11
C SER A 55 26.38 15.58 -15.55
N SER A 56 27.68 15.41 -15.81
CA SER A 56 28.28 15.64 -17.11
C SER A 56 28.55 14.39 -17.97
N PHE A 57 28.34 13.16 -17.45
CA PHE A 57 28.67 11.92 -18.19
C PHE A 57 27.49 11.00 -18.54
N GLN A 58 26.25 11.29 -18.12
CA GLN A 58 25.11 10.38 -18.29
C GLN A 58 24.23 10.64 -19.54
N ALA A 59 24.34 11.80 -20.19
CA ALA A 59 23.41 12.24 -21.24
C ALA A 59 23.46 11.41 -22.55
N PHE A 60 24.48 10.57 -22.75
CA PHE A 60 24.70 9.83 -24.00
C PHE A 60 24.56 8.31 -23.90
N ARG A 61 24.19 7.76 -22.74
CA ARG A 61 24.27 6.30 -22.50
C ARG A 61 22.98 5.54 -22.82
N PHE A 62 21.82 6.19 -22.68
CA PHE A 62 20.50 5.59 -22.87
C PHE A 62 19.60 6.54 -23.66
N VAL A 63 18.57 5.98 -24.32
CA VAL A 63 17.65 6.72 -25.18
C VAL A 63 16.80 7.68 -24.34
N SER A 64 16.75 8.96 -24.73
CA SER A 64 15.92 9.95 -24.04
C SER A 64 14.43 9.75 -24.31
N THR A 65 13.60 10.02 -23.31
CA THR A 65 12.12 10.00 -23.41
C THR A 65 11.51 11.31 -23.89
N ASP A 66 12.30 12.34 -24.21
CA ASP A 66 11.81 13.65 -24.66
C ASP A 66 10.88 13.55 -25.89
N ASN A 67 11.13 12.58 -26.77
CA ASN A 67 10.22 12.19 -27.85
C ASN A 67 9.82 10.72 -27.67
N PRO A 68 8.67 10.44 -27.00
CA PRO A 68 8.28 9.07 -26.66
C PRO A 68 8.05 8.17 -27.88
N GLU A 69 7.47 8.70 -28.96
CA GLU A 69 7.22 7.92 -30.18
C GLU A 69 8.51 7.44 -30.84
N VAL A 70 9.56 8.26 -30.82
CA VAL A 70 10.89 7.89 -31.31
C VAL A 70 11.59 6.95 -30.33
N ALA A 71 11.51 7.23 -29.02
CA ALA A 71 12.13 6.39 -28.00
C ALA A 71 11.62 4.94 -28.04
N LEU A 72 10.31 4.75 -28.25
CA LEU A 72 9.68 3.43 -28.34
C LEU A 72 10.10 2.61 -29.57
N GLN A 73 10.81 3.20 -30.54
CA GLN A 73 11.39 2.46 -31.67
C GLN A 73 12.67 1.72 -31.26
N ASP A 74 13.30 2.10 -30.15
CA ASP A 74 14.44 1.38 -29.60
C ASP A 74 13.98 0.06 -28.93
N ILE A 75 14.66 -1.04 -29.26
CA ILE A 75 14.30 -2.39 -28.80
C ILE A 75 14.37 -2.54 -27.28
N GLU A 76 15.33 -1.88 -26.63
CA GLU A 76 15.51 -1.98 -25.18
C GLU A 76 14.46 -1.15 -24.44
N VAL A 77 14.13 0.04 -24.96
CA VAL A 77 12.99 0.85 -24.46
C VAL A 77 11.69 0.08 -24.60
N PHE A 78 11.43 -0.49 -25.78
CA PHE A 78 10.21 -1.26 -26.03
C PHE A 78 10.10 -2.50 -25.13
N ARG A 79 11.21 -3.18 -24.84
CA ARG A 79 11.23 -4.32 -23.90
C ARG A 79 10.80 -3.93 -22.49
N LEU A 80 11.32 -2.82 -21.96
CA LEU A 80 10.91 -2.30 -20.65
C LEU A 80 9.43 -1.88 -20.66
N PHE A 81 9.01 -1.15 -21.70
CA PHE A 81 7.63 -0.74 -21.88
C PHE A 81 6.66 -1.94 -21.93
N ARG A 82 7.04 -2.99 -22.66
CA ARG A 82 6.27 -4.24 -22.73
C ARG A 82 6.25 -4.99 -21.40
N HIS A 83 7.36 -4.99 -20.64
CA HIS A 83 7.41 -5.61 -19.32
C HIS A 83 6.40 -4.94 -18.37
N TYR A 84 6.31 -3.62 -18.36
CA TYR A 84 5.29 -2.89 -17.61
C TYR A 84 3.87 -3.37 -17.94
N MET A 85 3.51 -3.40 -19.22
CA MET A 85 2.15 -3.76 -19.66
C MET A 85 1.76 -5.19 -19.25
N LEU A 86 2.72 -6.12 -19.23
CA LEU A 86 2.44 -7.54 -18.99
C LEU A 86 2.47 -7.91 -17.51
N HIS A 87 3.33 -7.27 -16.71
CA HIS A 87 3.62 -7.71 -15.35
C HIS A 87 3.29 -6.67 -14.28
N LEU A 88 3.45 -5.38 -14.58
CA LEU A 88 3.40 -4.34 -13.54
C LEU A 88 2.09 -3.55 -13.53
N ALA A 89 1.50 -3.30 -14.70
CA ALA A 89 0.28 -2.52 -14.80
C ALA A 89 -0.90 -3.16 -14.04
N THR A 90 -0.96 -4.49 -14.03
CA THR A 90 -2.00 -5.28 -13.35
C THR A 90 -2.05 -5.05 -11.83
N TRP A 91 -0.92 -4.68 -11.21
CA TRP A 91 -0.88 -4.35 -9.79
C TRP A 91 -1.75 -3.13 -9.49
N TYR A 92 -1.75 -2.18 -10.42
CA TYR A 92 -2.49 -0.94 -10.25
C TYR A 92 -3.98 -1.11 -10.54
N ASP A 93 -4.32 -2.08 -11.38
CA ASP A 93 -5.68 -2.35 -11.83
C ASP A 93 -6.44 -3.34 -10.93
N LEU A 94 -5.87 -3.74 -9.78
CA LEU A 94 -6.44 -4.76 -8.89
C LEU A 94 -7.92 -4.52 -8.54
N ASN A 95 -8.28 -3.27 -8.26
CA ASN A 95 -9.66 -2.82 -7.99
C ASN A 95 -10.10 -1.77 -9.03
N ASP A 96 -9.77 -1.98 -10.30
CA ASP A 96 -10.16 -1.08 -11.40
C ASP A 96 -10.60 -1.91 -12.61
N HIS A 97 -11.91 -2.11 -12.74
CA HIS A 97 -12.46 -2.89 -13.85
C HIS A 97 -12.21 -2.23 -15.23
N CYS A 98 -11.95 -0.91 -15.25
CA CYS A 98 -11.62 -0.16 -16.47
C CYS A 98 -10.13 -0.24 -16.84
N ARG A 99 -9.30 -0.89 -16.02
CA ARG A 99 -7.88 -1.16 -16.27
C ARG A 99 -7.10 0.09 -16.72
N HIS A 100 -7.21 1.19 -15.99
CA HIS A 100 -6.63 2.46 -16.43
C HIS A 100 -5.11 2.39 -16.63
N PHE A 101 -4.40 1.67 -15.76
CA PHE A 101 -2.95 1.54 -15.86
C PHE A 101 -2.53 0.51 -16.93
N GLY A 102 -3.32 -0.53 -17.17
CA GLY A 102 -3.09 -1.52 -18.22
C GLY A 102 -3.41 -1.03 -19.62
N ASP A 103 -4.49 -0.26 -19.79
CA ASP A 103 -5.06 0.02 -21.12
C ASP A 103 -4.87 1.49 -21.53
N ARG A 104 -5.00 2.44 -20.59
CA ARG A 104 -4.93 3.88 -20.92
C ARG A 104 -3.54 4.46 -20.75
N VAL A 105 -2.85 4.16 -19.65
CA VAL A 105 -1.50 4.69 -19.37
C VAL A 105 -0.50 4.37 -20.49
N PRO A 106 -0.43 3.16 -21.06
CA PRO A 106 0.48 2.87 -22.17
C PRO A 106 0.20 3.71 -23.41
N VAL A 107 -1.09 3.95 -23.74
CA VAL A 107 -1.48 4.79 -24.88
C VAL A 107 -1.03 6.23 -24.65
N MET A 108 -1.23 6.77 -23.45
CA MET A 108 -0.84 8.13 -23.09
C MET A 108 0.68 8.29 -23.05
N ALA A 109 1.42 7.29 -22.54
CA ALA A 109 2.88 7.28 -22.49
C ALA A 109 3.54 7.40 -23.88
N ARG A 110 2.86 7.02 -24.97
CA ARG A 110 3.36 7.24 -26.34
C ARG A 110 3.50 8.72 -26.72
N ARG A 111 2.88 9.64 -25.95
CA ARG A 111 2.92 11.08 -26.20
C ARG A 111 3.34 11.89 -24.98
N ASN A 112 3.47 11.25 -23.83
CA ASN A 112 3.79 11.89 -22.56
C ASN A 112 5.18 11.41 -22.06
N PRO A 113 6.22 12.26 -22.15
CA PRO A 113 7.57 11.93 -21.69
C PRO A 113 7.66 11.50 -20.23
N LEU A 114 6.87 12.12 -19.34
CA LEU A 114 6.87 11.82 -17.91
C LEU A 114 6.32 10.42 -17.63
N LEU A 115 5.20 10.06 -18.27
CA LEU A 115 4.63 8.72 -18.14
C LEU A 115 5.58 7.67 -18.70
N LEU A 116 6.16 7.90 -19.88
CA LEU A 116 7.12 6.96 -20.47
C LEU A 116 8.34 6.79 -19.55
N SER A 117 8.95 7.88 -19.07
CA SER A 117 10.12 7.78 -18.20
C SER A 117 9.80 7.09 -16.88
N ALA A 118 8.63 7.32 -16.29
CA ALA A 118 8.19 6.63 -15.08
C ALA A 118 7.99 5.12 -15.30
N ILE A 119 7.32 4.72 -16.40
CA ILE A 119 7.15 3.32 -16.80
C ILE A 119 8.51 2.62 -16.94
N LEU A 120 9.45 3.26 -17.65
CA LEU A 120 10.76 2.66 -17.93
C LEU A 120 11.62 2.54 -16.66
N ALA A 121 11.56 3.55 -15.78
CA ALA A 121 12.26 3.52 -14.49
C ALA A 121 11.76 2.35 -13.63
N PHE A 122 10.44 2.23 -13.47
CA PHE A 122 9.83 1.18 -12.67
C PHE A 122 10.08 -0.22 -13.24
N SER A 123 9.95 -0.38 -14.56
CA SER A 123 10.23 -1.65 -15.23
C SER A 123 11.67 -2.11 -15.06
N ALA A 124 12.63 -1.19 -15.24
CA ALA A 124 14.05 -1.51 -15.09
C ALA A 124 14.39 -1.89 -13.64
N ALA A 125 13.79 -1.23 -12.65
CA ALA A 125 13.95 -1.60 -11.24
C ALA A 125 13.37 -2.99 -10.93
N SER A 126 12.13 -3.29 -11.35
CA SER A 126 11.52 -4.61 -11.08
C SER A 126 12.31 -5.77 -11.70
N ILE A 127 12.79 -5.62 -12.94
CA ILE A 127 13.65 -6.63 -13.60
C ILE A 127 14.98 -6.81 -12.86
N CYS A 128 15.56 -5.73 -12.33
CA CYS A 128 16.79 -5.82 -11.55
C CYS A 128 16.64 -6.67 -10.29
N HIS A 129 15.48 -6.61 -9.65
CA HIS A 129 15.23 -7.29 -8.38
C HIS A 129 14.81 -8.75 -8.58
N SER A 130 14.21 -9.07 -9.74
CA SER A 130 13.69 -10.41 -10.05
C SER A 130 14.74 -11.38 -10.64
N ASN A 131 16.01 -11.26 -10.23
CA ASN A 131 17.15 -12.15 -10.58
C ASN A 131 17.82 -12.04 -11.98
N ASP A 132 17.54 -11.02 -12.82
CA ASP A 132 18.13 -10.94 -14.19
C ASP A 132 18.71 -9.57 -14.62
N GLY A 133 18.48 -8.48 -13.89
CA GLY A 133 18.76 -7.14 -14.45
C GLY A 133 20.22 -6.66 -14.45
N GLY A 134 21.12 -7.26 -13.66
CA GLY A 134 22.53 -6.85 -13.58
C GLY A 134 22.74 -5.34 -13.31
N ARG A 135 24.01 -4.90 -13.33
CA ARG A 135 24.37 -3.49 -13.09
C ARG A 135 23.72 -2.53 -14.10
N ARG A 136 23.47 -3.00 -15.32
CA ARG A 136 22.93 -2.18 -16.42
C ARG A 136 21.47 -1.79 -16.21
N MET A 137 20.63 -2.65 -15.62
CA MET A 137 19.24 -2.28 -15.34
C MET A 137 19.15 -1.25 -14.21
N VAL A 138 20.01 -1.33 -13.19
CA VAL A 138 20.11 -0.28 -12.14
C VAL A 138 20.40 1.08 -12.78
N GLU A 139 21.43 1.14 -13.65
CA GLU A 139 21.81 2.39 -14.34
C GLU A 139 20.68 2.94 -15.22
N LYS A 140 19.91 2.07 -15.90
CA LYS A 140 18.73 2.46 -16.69
C LYS A 140 17.61 3.00 -15.79
N ALA A 141 17.33 2.31 -14.69
CA ALA A 141 16.26 2.67 -13.78
C ALA A 141 16.53 4.07 -13.16
N GLU A 142 17.76 4.31 -12.69
CA GLU A 142 18.21 5.62 -12.20
C GLU A 142 18.16 6.70 -13.29
N PHE A 143 18.57 6.38 -14.52
CA PHE A 143 18.51 7.33 -15.65
C PHE A 143 17.09 7.81 -15.93
N TYR A 144 16.13 6.89 -16.10
CA TYR A 144 14.74 7.25 -16.40
C TYR A 144 14.03 7.88 -15.20
N HIS A 145 14.36 7.48 -13.97
CA HIS A 145 13.91 8.16 -12.77
C HIS A 145 14.38 9.62 -12.75
N LEU A 146 15.67 9.88 -13.02
CA LEU A 146 16.20 11.25 -13.08
C LEU A 146 15.55 12.08 -14.20
N GLN A 147 15.26 11.50 -15.36
CA GLN A 147 14.49 12.19 -16.40
C GLN A 147 13.10 12.60 -15.89
N SER A 148 12.39 11.69 -15.21
CA SER A 148 11.08 11.95 -14.64
C SER A 148 11.11 13.11 -13.64
N ILE A 149 12.08 13.12 -12.72
CA ILE A 149 12.26 14.20 -11.74
C ILE A 149 12.54 15.54 -12.44
N ARG A 150 13.39 15.56 -13.47
CA ARG A 150 13.67 16.78 -14.24
C ARG A 150 12.42 17.33 -14.94
N ILE A 151 11.54 16.45 -15.44
CA ILE A 151 10.28 16.86 -16.04
C ILE A 151 9.35 17.43 -14.96
N LEU A 152 9.16 16.72 -13.85
CA LEU A 152 8.33 17.20 -12.72
C LEU A 152 8.76 18.58 -12.21
N LEU A 153 10.07 18.83 -12.10
CA LEU A 153 10.62 20.14 -11.70
C LEU A 153 10.33 21.28 -12.69
N ARG A 154 10.05 20.97 -13.95
CA ARG A 154 9.72 21.97 -14.98
C ARG A 154 8.22 22.29 -15.05
N VAL A 155 7.36 21.39 -14.59
CA VAL A 155 5.89 21.49 -14.72
C VAL A 155 5.26 22.32 -13.59
N THR A 156 6.07 22.90 -12.69
CA THR A 156 5.60 23.61 -11.49
C THR A 156 4.78 24.87 -11.75
N SER A 157 4.73 25.40 -12.98
CA SER A 157 3.92 26.58 -13.34
C SER A 157 2.55 26.26 -13.94
N THR A 158 2.21 24.99 -14.23
CA THR A 158 0.96 24.57 -14.93
C THR A 158 0.29 23.37 -14.24
N ILE A 159 0.35 23.35 -12.91
CA ILE A 159 -0.02 22.20 -12.07
C ILE A 159 -1.50 21.82 -12.21
N GLN A 160 -2.40 22.80 -12.37
CA GLN A 160 -3.84 22.54 -12.37
C GLN A 160 -4.28 21.71 -13.60
N ASP A 161 -3.74 22.02 -14.78
CA ASP A 161 -4.10 21.32 -16.03
C ASP A 161 -3.46 19.93 -16.11
N ALA A 162 -2.25 19.77 -15.56
CA ALA A 162 -1.53 18.50 -15.56
C ALA A 162 -2.06 17.50 -14.51
N ILE A 163 -2.67 17.99 -13.43
CA ILE A 163 -3.43 17.17 -12.46
C ILE A 163 -4.79 16.76 -13.05
N SER A 164 -5.46 17.66 -13.77
CA SER A 164 -6.81 17.45 -14.32
C SER A 164 -6.94 16.18 -15.20
N ASN A 165 -5.88 15.78 -15.90
CA ASN A 165 -5.90 14.57 -16.75
C ASN A 165 -5.41 13.29 -16.05
N GLY A 166 -4.98 13.36 -14.79
CA GLY A 166 -4.49 12.21 -14.00
C GLY A 166 -3.12 11.65 -14.41
N GLU A 167 -2.53 12.11 -15.52
CA GLU A 167 -1.24 11.62 -16.04
C GLU A 167 -0.09 11.84 -15.06
N MET A 168 -0.02 13.04 -14.46
CA MET A 168 0.99 13.36 -13.46
C MET A 168 0.84 12.46 -12.22
N LEU A 169 -0.39 12.24 -11.77
CA LEU A 169 -0.67 11.40 -10.60
C LEU A 169 -0.29 9.93 -10.87
N ALA A 170 -0.62 9.42 -12.07
CA ALA A 170 -0.23 8.09 -12.50
C ALA A 170 1.31 7.95 -12.56
N ALA A 171 2.01 8.93 -13.12
CA ALA A 171 3.47 8.95 -13.14
C ALA A 171 4.08 8.95 -11.72
N ILE A 172 3.53 9.75 -10.80
CA ILE A 172 3.96 9.77 -9.39
C ILE A 172 3.79 8.39 -8.75
N CYS A 173 2.65 7.72 -8.96
CA CYS A 173 2.42 6.37 -8.44
C CYS A 173 3.46 5.36 -8.96
N LEU A 174 3.79 5.42 -10.26
CA LEU A 174 4.81 4.55 -10.86
C LEU A 174 6.22 4.84 -10.30
N LEU A 175 6.60 6.11 -10.18
CA LEU A 175 7.89 6.51 -9.62
C LEU A 175 8.04 6.12 -8.16
N ARG A 176 6.93 6.11 -7.41
CA ARG A 176 6.95 5.61 -6.05
C ARG A 176 7.20 4.12 -5.98
N SER A 177 6.54 3.33 -6.80
CA SER A 177 6.81 1.89 -6.84
C SER A 177 8.26 1.61 -7.27
N PHE A 178 8.84 2.45 -8.15
CA PHE A 178 10.29 2.46 -8.40
C PHE A 178 11.09 2.72 -7.12
N GLU A 179 10.77 3.72 -6.31
CA GLU A 179 11.48 4.00 -5.04
C GLU A 179 11.41 2.81 -4.08
N ILE A 180 10.22 2.21 -3.92
CA ILE A 180 10.00 1.08 -3.02
C ILE A 180 10.86 -0.11 -3.43
N ILE A 181 10.85 -0.45 -4.72
CA ILE A 181 11.67 -1.55 -5.23
C ILE A 181 13.15 -1.21 -5.08
N SER A 182 13.58 -0.02 -5.53
CA SER A 182 15.00 0.32 -5.68
C SER A 182 15.72 0.64 -4.37
N HIS A 183 15.01 1.16 -3.36
CA HIS A 183 15.61 1.65 -2.12
C HIS A 183 14.80 1.12 -0.94
N ASN A 184 15.45 0.30 -0.10
CA ASN A 184 14.91 -0.19 1.18
C ASN A 184 13.94 0.83 1.80
N LEU A 185 12.71 0.38 2.07
CA LEU A 185 11.46 1.03 2.50
C LEU A 185 11.55 2.30 3.39
N THR A 186 12.73 2.57 3.96
CA THR A 186 13.08 3.68 4.85
C THR A 186 13.39 5.00 4.12
N SER A 187 13.73 4.98 2.83
CA SER A 187 14.11 6.19 2.07
C SER A 187 12.91 6.88 1.42
N GLN A 188 11.86 7.17 2.19
CA GLN A 188 10.65 7.86 1.69
C GLN A 188 10.84 9.36 1.44
N ASN A 189 11.99 9.80 0.92
CA ASN A 189 12.39 11.21 1.02
C ASN A 189 12.18 12.05 -0.25
N HIS A 190 12.01 11.44 -1.44
CA HIS A 190 12.00 12.21 -2.69
C HIS A 190 10.58 12.46 -3.25
N LEU A 191 9.64 11.51 -3.13
CA LEU A 191 8.25 11.69 -3.60
C LEU A 191 7.23 11.97 -2.51
N GLN A 192 7.62 12.00 -1.23
CA GLN A 192 6.73 12.40 -0.13
C GLN A 192 6.07 13.76 -0.37
N GLY A 193 6.80 14.67 -1.01
CA GLY A 193 6.26 15.97 -1.36
C GLY A 193 5.20 15.95 -2.48
N CYS A 194 5.28 14.99 -3.39
CA CYS A 194 4.23 14.74 -4.39
C CYS A 194 3.00 14.09 -3.75
N TYR A 195 3.18 13.31 -2.68
CA TYR A 195 2.07 12.79 -1.87
C TYR A 195 1.33 13.85 -1.08
N SER A 196 2.03 14.90 -0.62
CA SER A 196 1.35 16.07 -0.08
C SER A 196 0.41 16.72 -1.09
N ILE A 197 0.67 16.62 -2.41
CA ILE A 197 -0.27 17.11 -3.44
C ILE A 197 -1.52 16.22 -3.49
N LEU A 198 -1.36 14.89 -3.52
CA LEU A 198 -2.48 13.95 -3.46
C LEU A 198 -3.30 14.04 -2.17
N ALA A 199 -2.64 14.30 -1.04
CA ALA A 199 -3.28 14.43 0.28
C ALA A 199 -3.86 15.83 0.53
N SER A 200 -3.39 16.87 -0.17
CA SER A 200 -3.90 18.25 -0.06
C SER A 200 -4.92 18.61 -1.14
N HIS A 201 -4.91 17.94 -2.29
CA HIS A 201 -6.08 17.88 -3.15
C HIS A 201 -7.13 17.08 -2.38
N SER A 202 -8.20 17.74 -1.98
CA SER A 202 -9.47 17.06 -1.78
C SER A 202 -9.90 16.49 -3.13
N ILE A 203 -9.32 15.35 -3.52
CA ILE A 203 -9.79 14.53 -4.64
C ILE A 203 -11.21 14.16 -4.25
N GLN A 204 -12.17 14.93 -4.75
CA GLN A 204 -13.57 14.66 -4.59
C GLN A 204 -13.85 13.43 -5.44
N LEU A 205 -13.74 12.23 -4.83
CA LEU A 205 -13.89 10.95 -5.54
C LEU A 205 -15.21 10.82 -6.30
N GLN A 206 -16.20 11.65 -5.96
CA GLN A 206 -17.49 11.76 -6.64
C GLN A 206 -17.44 12.59 -7.93
N SER A 207 -16.54 13.57 -8.06
CA SER A 207 -16.38 14.39 -9.26
C SER A 207 -15.23 13.93 -10.16
N GLU A 208 -14.30 13.17 -9.60
CA GLU A 208 -13.12 12.66 -10.29
C GLU A 208 -13.46 11.38 -11.05
N SER A 209 -13.26 11.39 -12.36
CA SER A 209 -13.45 10.21 -13.21
C SER A 209 -12.17 9.85 -13.93
N GLY A 210 -12.06 8.62 -14.38
CA GLY A 210 -10.93 8.19 -15.19
C GLY A 210 -9.63 7.99 -14.39
N LEU A 211 -8.51 8.44 -14.97
CA LEU A 211 -7.16 8.09 -14.51
C LEU A 211 -6.80 8.70 -13.15
N ALA A 212 -7.29 9.90 -12.83
CA ALA A 212 -7.02 10.54 -11.53
C ALA A 212 -7.60 9.72 -10.36
N ARG A 213 -8.84 9.23 -10.52
CA ARG A 213 -9.50 8.32 -9.57
C ARG A 213 -8.73 7.01 -9.42
N ALA A 214 -8.27 6.42 -10.52
CA ALA A 214 -7.45 5.21 -10.49
C ALA A 214 -6.12 5.42 -9.75
N ALA A 215 -5.45 6.56 -9.98
CA ALA A 215 -4.21 6.92 -9.28
C ALA A 215 -4.43 7.11 -7.77
N PHE A 216 -5.54 7.74 -7.36
CA PHE A 216 -5.90 7.85 -5.94
C PHE A 216 -6.02 6.48 -5.28
N TRP A 217 -6.77 5.55 -5.88
CA TRP A 217 -6.98 4.23 -5.30
C TRP A 217 -5.67 3.46 -5.14
N ASN A 218 -4.75 3.63 -6.10
CA ASN A 218 -3.42 3.06 -6.01
C ASN A 218 -2.59 3.65 -4.89
N TYR A 219 -2.56 4.97 -4.78
CA TYR A 219 -1.88 5.63 -3.67
C TYR A 219 -2.41 5.14 -2.32
N LEU A 220 -3.73 5.10 -2.15
CA LEU A 220 -4.32 4.71 -0.87
C LEU A 220 -3.94 3.27 -0.48
N ARG A 221 -3.96 2.31 -1.42
CA ARG A 221 -3.52 0.93 -1.17
C ARG A 221 -2.04 0.85 -0.80
N GLU A 222 -1.19 1.64 -1.46
CA GLU A 222 0.24 1.68 -1.15
C GLU A 222 0.49 2.28 0.25
N ASP A 223 -0.18 3.38 0.59
CA ASP A 223 -0.03 4.00 1.91
C ASP A 223 -0.60 3.10 3.02
N ILE A 224 -1.71 2.39 2.77
CA ILE A 224 -2.21 1.33 3.66
C ILE A 224 -1.13 0.25 3.86
N THR A 225 -0.52 -0.23 2.78
CA THR A 225 0.54 -1.24 2.86
C THR A 225 1.69 -0.78 3.76
N MET A 226 2.16 0.45 3.56
CA MET A 226 3.23 1.03 4.37
C MET A 226 2.80 1.31 5.81
N ALA A 227 1.57 1.78 6.03
CA ALA A 227 1.02 2.04 7.34
C ALA A 227 0.89 0.76 8.19
N LEU A 228 0.53 -0.35 7.58
CA LEU A 228 0.47 -1.66 8.23
C LEU A 228 1.86 -2.20 8.58
N ILE A 229 2.83 -2.06 7.66
CA ILE A 229 4.22 -2.49 7.89
C ILE A 229 4.91 -1.65 8.98
N GLU A 230 4.70 -0.33 8.96
CA GLU A 230 5.36 0.63 9.88
C GLU A 230 4.53 0.93 11.14
N ARG A 231 3.29 0.43 11.23
CA ARG A 231 2.33 0.70 12.31
C ARG A 231 2.12 2.20 12.56
N ARG A 232 1.87 2.95 11.48
CA ARG A 232 1.64 4.40 11.52
C ARG A 232 0.29 4.78 10.93
N ARG A 233 -0.21 5.97 11.25
CA ARG A 233 -1.35 6.56 10.53
C ARG A 233 -1.07 6.65 9.02
N LEU A 234 -2.14 6.72 8.23
CA LEU A 234 -2.03 7.11 6.84
C LEU A 234 -1.53 8.55 6.71
N MET A 235 -0.91 8.83 5.57
CA MET A 235 -0.49 10.17 5.14
C MET A 235 -1.67 11.02 4.64
N ILE A 236 -2.82 10.39 4.37
CA ILE A 236 -4.07 11.04 3.96
C ILE A 236 -5.14 10.89 5.06
N ASP A 237 -5.94 11.94 5.24
CA ASP A 237 -7.14 11.87 6.08
C ASP A 237 -8.36 11.49 5.23
N LEU A 238 -9.22 10.62 5.79
CA LEU A 238 -10.33 10.02 5.05
C LEU A 238 -11.64 10.34 5.78
N SER A 239 -12.47 11.18 5.17
CA SER A 239 -13.82 11.47 5.65
C SER A 239 -14.89 10.74 4.85
N ASP A 240 -16.05 10.49 5.49
CA ASP A 240 -17.18 9.81 4.85
C ASP A 240 -17.84 10.63 3.73
N GLU A 241 -17.70 11.96 3.77
CA GLU A 241 -18.32 12.90 2.82
C GLU A 241 -17.90 12.66 1.37
N HIS A 242 -16.73 12.06 1.15
CA HIS A 242 -16.14 11.90 -0.17
C HIS A 242 -16.31 10.49 -0.75
N LEU A 243 -16.97 9.57 -0.06
CA LEU A 243 -17.15 8.20 -0.55
C LEU A 243 -18.26 8.12 -1.61
N PRO A 244 -18.06 7.36 -2.71
CA PRO A 244 -19.17 6.99 -3.60
C PRO A 244 -20.25 6.27 -2.78
N GLN A 245 -21.48 6.78 -2.82
CA GLN A 245 -22.61 6.19 -2.09
C GLN A 245 -23.26 5.03 -2.85
N GLU A 246 -23.22 5.09 -4.18
CA GLU A 246 -23.71 4.04 -5.06
C GLU A 246 -22.56 3.12 -5.43
N LEU A 247 -22.75 1.81 -5.16
CA LEU A 247 -21.80 0.75 -5.48
C LEU A 247 -22.44 -0.10 -6.57
N GLU A 248 -21.99 0.06 -7.81
CA GLU A 248 -22.59 -0.59 -8.97
C GLU A 248 -21.81 -1.86 -9.35
N PHE A 249 -20.49 -1.78 -9.34
CA PHE A 249 -19.60 -2.86 -9.76
C PHE A 249 -18.82 -3.44 -8.57
N ASP A 250 -18.37 -4.69 -8.69
CA ASP A 250 -17.65 -5.38 -7.62
C ASP A 250 -16.37 -4.62 -7.18
N ASP A 251 -15.69 -3.92 -8.08
CA ASP A 251 -14.53 -3.10 -7.73
C ASP A 251 -14.89 -1.86 -6.90
N ASP A 252 -16.12 -1.34 -6.98
CA ASP A 252 -16.59 -0.28 -6.08
C ASP A 252 -16.63 -0.78 -4.63
N TYR A 253 -17.10 -2.02 -4.39
CA TYR A 253 -17.09 -2.62 -3.06
C TYR A 253 -15.66 -2.82 -2.55
N ALA A 254 -14.73 -3.22 -3.41
CA ALA A 254 -13.32 -3.39 -3.08
C ALA A 254 -12.61 -2.06 -2.78
N ASN A 255 -12.95 -0.99 -3.50
CA ASN A 255 -12.48 0.36 -3.22
C ASN A 255 -13.12 0.94 -1.94
N HIS A 256 -14.39 0.65 -1.68
CA HIS A 256 -15.05 1.10 -0.46
C HIS A 256 -14.42 0.51 0.81
N ILE A 257 -14.13 -0.80 0.86
CA ILE A 257 -13.41 -1.39 2.01
C ILE A 257 -11.98 -0.87 2.17
N THR A 258 -11.33 -0.48 1.07
CA THR A 258 -10.01 0.19 1.09
C THR A 258 -10.08 1.47 1.94
N VAL A 259 -11.10 2.32 1.73
CA VAL A 259 -11.31 3.52 2.56
C VAL A 259 -11.64 3.16 4.00
N ARG A 260 -12.51 2.18 4.24
CA ARG A 260 -12.90 1.76 5.60
C ARG A 260 -11.70 1.26 6.40
N LEU A 261 -10.83 0.46 5.79
CA LEU A 261 -9.56 0.05 6.42
C LEU A 261 -8.69 1.28 6.73
N GLY A 262 -8.57 2.22 5.79
CA GLY A 262 -7.83 3.46 6.03
C GLY A 262 -8.37 4.30 7.19
N GLN A 263 -9.69 4.40 7.34
CA GLN A 263 -10.35 5.07 8.47
C GLN A 263 -10.03 4.36 9.79
N VAL A 264 -10.06 3.03 9.81
CA VAL A 264 -9.67 2.22 10.98
C VAL A 264 -8.21 2.46 11.35
N ILE A 265 -7.29 2.42 10.37
CA ILE A 265 -5.86 2.70 10.59
C ILE A 265 -5.69 4.11 11.18
N ASN A 266 -6.31 5.12 10.58
CA ASN A 266 -6.23 6.49 11.06
C ASN A 266 -6.75 6.63 12.49
N LYS A 267 -7.82 5.94 12.88
CA LYS A 267 -8.35 6.04 14.24
C LYS A 267 -7.53 5.23 15.26
N CYS A 268 -7.06 4.04 14.88
CA CYS A 268 -6.42 3.11 15.82
C CYS A 268 -4.89 3.30 15.95
N PHE A 269 -4.21 3.84 14.94
CA PHE A 269 -2.76 4.08 14.99
C PHE A 269 -2.42 5.54 15.34
N SER A 270 -3.30 6.25 16.06
CA SER A 270 -3.00 7.61 16.51
C SER A 270 -1.92 7.62 17.59
N ASP A 271 -1.02 8.59 17.53
CA ASP A 271 0.01 8.81 18.56
C ASP A 271 -0.58 9.39 19.87
N ASP A 272 -1.86 9.77 19.85
CA ASP A 272 -2.55 10.32 21.01
C ASP A 272 -2.73 9.26 22.10
N LEU A 273 -2.21 9.53 23.29
CA LEU A 273 -2.33 8.66 24.47
C LEU A 273 -3.76 8.61 25.06
N HIS A 274 -4.75 9.19 24.37
CA HIS A 274 -6.13 9.18 24.82
C HIS A 274 -6.71 7.77 24.67
N PRO A 275 -7.45 7.27 25.68
CA PRO A 275 -8.13 5.99 25.58
C PRO A 275 -9.01 5.95 24.33
N PHE A 276 -8.88 4.89 23.54
CA PHE A 276 -9.72 4.68 22.37
C PHE A 276 -11.19 4.60 22.81
N GLU A 277 -12.02 5.52 22.32
CA GLU A 277 -13.41 5.61 22.76
C GLU A 277 -14.25 4.43 22.24
N ILE A 278 -15.08 3.85 23.10
CA ILE A 278 -15.94 2.72 22.74
C ILE A 278 -16.96 3.09 21.65
N SER A 279 -17.44 4.34 21.65
CA SER A 279 -18.34 4.88 20.62
C SER A 279 -17.69 4.87 19.23
N ILE A 280 -16.41 5.24 19.14
CA ILE A 280 -15.63 5.22 17.89
C ILE A 280 -15.41 3.77 17.45
N TYR A 281 -15.05 2.88 18.38
CA TYR A 281 -14.92 1.44 18.11
C TYR A 281 -16.22 0.85 17.52
N ASP A 282 -17.36 1.10 18.18
CA ASP A 282 -18.65 0.56 17.77
C ASP A 282 -19.09 1.12 16.41
N ALA A 283 -18.86 2.40 16.15
CA ALA A 283 -19.15 3.01 14.85
C ALA A 283 -18.31 2.40 13.72
N LEU A 284 -16.99 2.26 13.90
CA LEU A 284 -16.12 1.64 12.91
C LEU A 284 -16.50 0.17 12.64
N LYS A 285 -16.76 -0.59 13.71
CA LYS A 285 -17.19 -1.99 13.61
C LYS A 285 -18.54 -2.11 12.90
N HIS A 286 -19.49 -1.23 13.22
CA HIS A 286 -20.78 -1.18 12.57
C HIS A 286 -20.64 -0.89 11.07
N ASN A 287 -19.82 0.09 10.69
CA ASN A 287 -19.58 0.43 9.28
C ASN A 287 -18.97 -0.73 8.49
N LEU A 288 -17.99 -1.43 9.07
CA LEU A 288 -17.40 -2.63 8.45
C LEU A 288 -18.42 -3.75 8.28
N LYS A 289 -19.24 -4.02 9.31
CA LYS A 289 -20.27 -5.06 9.25
C LYS A 289 -21.35 -4.71 8.22
N THR A 290 -21.81 -3.46 8.20
CA THR A 290 -22.78 -2.97 7.21
C THR A 290 -22.25 -3.10 5.79
N TRP A 291 -20.96 -2.84 5.56
CA TRP A 291 -20.34 -3.11 4.25
C TRP A 291 -20.35 -4.61 3.92
N TYR A 292 -19.94 -5.46 4.85
CA TYR A 292 -19.88 -6.91 4.64
C TYR A 292 -21.26 -7.52 4.33
N ASP A 293 -22.28 -7.10 5.08
CA ASP A 293 -23.66 -7.58 4.94
C ASP A 293 -24.32 -7.14 3.60
N ARG A 294 -23.72 -6.16 2.88
CA ARG A 294 -24.18 -5.68 1.57
C ARG A 294 -23.45 -6.32 0.39
N LEU A 295 -22.47 -7.19 0.63
CA LEU A 295 -21.68 -7.78 -0.44
C LEU A 295 -22.55 -8.63 -1.39
N PRO A 296 -22.40 -8.48 -2.72
CA PRO A 296 -23.09 -9.31 -3.68
C PRO A 296 -22.57 -10.76 -3.64
N ALA A 297 -23.35 -11.68 -4.20
CA ALA A 297 -23.03 -13.11 -4.19
C ALA A 297 -21.67 -13.45 -4.83
N SER A 298 -21.17 -12.60 -5.74
CA SER A 298 -19.84 -12.69 -6.37
C SER A 298 -18.67 -12.71 -5.35
N PHE A 299 -18.86 -12.12 -4.16
CA PHE A 299 -17.86 -12.11 -3.08
C PHE A 299 -17.87 -13.37 -2.22
N THR A 300 -18.82 -14.30 -2.45
CA THR A 300 -18.85 -15.57 -1.73
C THR A 300 -17.70 -16.45 -2.20
N PRO A 301 -16.71 -16.78 -1.35
CA PRO A 301 -15.60 -17.61 -1.77
C PRO A 301 -16.03 -19.05 -1.99
N ILE A 302 -15.28 -19.72 -2.87
CA ILE A 302 -15.43 -21.13 -3.18
C ILE A 302 -14.50 -21.89 -2.24
N THR A 303 -15.05 -22.39 -1.14
CA THR A 303 -14.31 -23.26 -0.22
C THR A 303 -14.35 -24.70 -0.72
N MET A 304 -13.20 -25.22 -1.15
CA MET A 304 -13.05 -26.63 -1.47
C MET A 304 -12.86 -27.41 -0.17
N LYS A 305 -13.57 -28.53 0.01
CA LYS A 305 -13.37 -29.40 1.17
C LYS A 305 -11.96 -29.97 1.09
N ALA A 306 -11.17 -29.78 2.15
CA ALA A 306 -9.87 -30.43 2.30
C ALA A 306 -10.07 -31.95 2.31
N SER A 307 -9.53 -32.61 1.29
CA SER A 307 -9.18 -34.03 1.31
C SER A 307 -7.69 -34.16 1.59
N ASP A 308 -7.23 -35.34 2.05
CA ASP A 308 -5.79 -35.66 2.23
C ASP A 308 -4.96 -35.56 0.92
N SER A 309 -5.61 -35.26 -0.21
CA SER A 309 -5.04 -35.10 -1.55
C SER A 309 -5.33 -33.72 -2.16
N SER A 310 -5.85 -32.78 -1.37
CA SER A 310 -6.11 -31.41 -1.82
C SER A 310 -4.80 -30.61 -1.88
N PRO A 311 -4.61 -29.73 -2.88
CA PRO A 311 -3.53 -28.76 -2.87
C PRO A 311 -3.57 -27.96 -1.55
N GLY A 312 -2.49 -27.99 -0.78
CA GLY A 312 -2.40 -27.29 0.50
C GLY A 312 -2.71 -28.11 1.76
N SER A 313 -2.89 -29.45 1.68
CA SER A 313 -2.98 -30.28 2.90
C SER A 313 -1.80 -30.08 3.86
N ASP A 314 -0.61 -29.86 3.28
CA ASP A 314 0.65 -29.78 4.02
C ASP A 314 0.98 -28.34 4.48
N THR A 315 0.22 -27.34 4.01
CA THR A 315 0.49 -25.91 4.30
C THR A 315 -0.14 -25.44 5.61
N GLY A 316 -1.10 -26.20 6.14
CA GLY A 316 -1.92 -25.78 7.28
C GLY A 316 -2.94 -24.67 6.93
N PHE A 317 -3.08 -24.29 5.65
CA PHE A 317 -4.05 -23.28 5.20
C PHE A 317 -5.13 -23.91 4.32
N PRO A 318 -6.41 -23.53 4.50
CA PRO A 318 -7.45 -23.93 3.56
C PRO A 318 -7.28 -23.23 2.21
N PHE A 319 -7.66 -23.89 1.13
CA PHE A 319 -7.82 -23.22 -0.15
C PHE A 319 -9.12 -22.38 -0.16
N ILE A 320 -9.00 -21.10 -0.53
CA ILE A 320 -10.10 -20.14 -0.62
C ILE A 320 -10.15 -19.58 -2.04
N GLY A 321 -10.97 -20.21 -2.88
CA GLY A 321 -11.17 -19.76 -4.26
C GLY A 321 -11.96 -18.45 -4.32
N THR A 322 -11.52 -17.52 -5.16
CA THR A 322 -12.24 -16.27 -5.44
C THR A 322 -12.36 -16.08 -6.95
N LEU A 323 -13.40 -15.35 -7.41
CA LEU A 323 -13.63 -15.18 -8.85
C LEU A 323 -12.66 -14.18 -9.52
N HIS A 324 -12.14 -13.22 -8.74
CA HIS A 324 -11.27 -12.13 -9.21
C HIS A 324 -10.37 -11.64 -8.07
N GLY A 325 -9.26 -10.99 -8.42
CA GLY A 325 -8.31 -10.47 -7.43
C GLY A 325 -8.91 -9.47 -6.44
N TRP A 326 -9.82 -8.60 -6.88
CA TRP A 326 -10.51 -7.65 -5.98
C TRP A 326 -11.36 -8.34 -4.91
N HIS A 327 -11.89 -9.55 -5.16
CA HIS A 327 -12.63 -10.29 -4.15
C HIS A 327 -11.71 -10.76 -3.02
N ALA A 328 -10.53 -11.28 -3.37
CA ALA A 328 -9.50 -11.64 -2.40
C ALA A 328 -9.00 -10.40 -1.64
N ALA A 329 -8.65 -9.33 -2.36
CA ALA A 329 -8.14 -8.09 -1.79
C ALA A 329 -9.14 -7.44 -0.82
N ALA A 330 -10.41 -7.33 -1.22
CA ALA A 330 -11.47 -6.76 -0.38
C ALA A 330 -11.65 -7.56 0.93
N ARG A 331 -11.62 -8.89 0.82
CA ARG A 331 -11.75 -9.77 1.99
C ARG A 331 -10.53 -9.69 2.90
N GLN A 332 -9.32 -9.63 2.35
CA GLN A 332 -8.10 -9.40 3.14
C GLN A 332 -8.15 -8.08 3.91
N TYR A 333 -8.60 -7.00 3.26
CA TYR A 333 -8.72 -5.69 3.89
C TYR A 333 -9.79 -5.66 4.98
N TYR A 334 -10.93 -6.32 4.75
CA TYR A 334 -11.95 -6.49 5.78
C TYR A 334 -11.42 -7.24 7.00
N GLN A 335 -10.75 -8.38 6.79
CA GLN A 335 -10.17 -9.15 7.89
C GLN A 335 -9.11 -8.34 8.63
N THR A 336 -8.27 -7.59 7.91
CA THR A 336 -7.26 -6.71 8.51
C THR A 336 -7.90 -5.64 9.40
N ALA A 337 -8.96 -4.98 8.91
CA ALA A 337 -9.68 -3.97 9.68
C ALA A 337 -10.28 -4.56 10.96
N MET A 338 -10.86 -5.77 10.87
CA MET A 338 -11.40 -6.48 12.03
C MET A 338 -10.32 -6.87 13.04
N ILE A 339 -9.15 -7.31 12.58
CA ILE A 339 -7.99 -7.59 13.45
C ILE A 339 -7.55 -6.32 14.17
N ILE A 340 -7.40 -5.19 13.48
CA ILE A 340 -7.03 -3.92 14.10
C ILE A 340 -8.03 -3.54 15.20
N LEU A 341 -9.33 -3.63 14.93
CA LEU A 341 -10.36 -3.34 15.92
C LEU A 341 -10.33 -4.32 17.10
N LEU A 342 -10.13 -5.63 16.88
CA LEU A 342 -10.00 -6.61 17.97
C LEU A 342 -8.86 -6.26 18.92
N VAL A 343 -7.73 -5.81 18.37
CA VAL A 343 -6.57 -5.36 19.16
C VAL A 343 -6.84 -4.03 19.87
N ALA A 344 -7.54 -3.10 19.20
CA ALA A 344 -7.84 -1.77 19.72
C ALA A 344 -9.05 -1.73 20.68
N LYS A 345 -9.73 -2.85 20.90
CA LYS A 345 -10.97 -2.88 21.69
C LYS A 345 -10.72 -2.35 23.12
N PRO A 346 -11.50 -1.36 23.59
CA PRO A 346 -11.36 -0.84 24.94
C PRO A 346 -11.62 -1.91 26.00
N ASN A 347 -10.81 -1.90 27.06
CA ASN A 347 -10.94 -2.86 28.16
C ASN A 347 -12.24 -2.64 28.94
N ASP A 348 -12.96 -3.73 29.16
CA ASP A 348 -14.07 -3.77 30.11
C ASP A 348 -13.53 -3.84 31.54
N GLN A 349 -13.69 -2.76 32.30
CA GLN A 349 -13.18 -2.66 33.66
C GLN A 349 -13.97 -3.53 34.64
N GLU A 350 -15.25 -3.80 34.38
CA GLU A 350 -16.16 -4.48 35.30
C GLU A 350 -16.09 -6.01 35.22
N ALA A 351 -15.42 -6.56 34.20
CA ALA A 351 -15.30 -8.01 34.02
C ALA A 351 -14.41 -8.69 35.08
N SER A 352 -14.82 -9.90 35.51
CA SER A 352 -14.03 -10.71 36.45
C SER A 352 -12.73 -11.22 35.83
N ILE A 353 -11.77 -11.68 36.65
CA ILE A 353 -10.51 -12.26 36.15
C ILE A 353 -10.76 -13.47 35.24
N ARG A 354 -11.75 -14.31 35.59
CA ARG A 354 -12.13 -15.48 34.79
C ARG A 354 -12.68 -15.07 33.43
N ASP A 355 -13.52 -14.03 33.40
CA ASP A 355 -14.10 -13.52 32.16
C ASP A 355 -13.03 -12.88 31.28
N LYS A 356 -12.11 -12.13 31.88
CA LYS A 356 -10.94 -11.55 31.18
C LYS A 356 -10.04 -12.63 30.57
N MET A 357 -9.77 -13.72 31.29
CA MET A 357 -8.97 -14.84 30.77
C MET A 357 -9.69 -15.58 29.62
N THR A 358 -10.98 -15.86 29.78
CA THR A 358 -11.80 -16.51 28.73
C THR A 358 -11.89 -15.63 27.49
N HIS A 359 -12.07 -14.32 27.68
CA HIS A 359 -12.09 -13.33 26.61
C HIS A 359 -10.75 -13.29 25.88
N MET A 360 -9.62 -13.26 26.59
CA MET A 360 -8.29 -13.25 25.99
C MET A 360 -8.05 -14.48 25.10
N LEU A 361 -8.44 -15.68 25.55
CA LEU A 361 -8.33 -16.91 24.75
C LEU A 361 -9.23 -16.86 23.50
N THR A 362 -10.43 -16.32 23.63
CA THR A 362 -11.38 -16.16 22.52
C THR A 362 -10.85 -15.18 21.49
N VAL A 363 -10.36 -14.00 21.92
CA VAL A 363 -9.77 -12.99 21.05
C VAL A 363 -8.52 -13.52 20.37
N ALA A 364 -7.66 -14.22 21.10
CA ALA A 364 -6.48 -14.87 20.55
C ALA A 364 -6.83 -15.83 19.39
N LYS A 365 -7.85 -16.67 19.58
CA LYS A 365 -8.33 -17.59 18.55
C LYS A 365 -8.90 -16.82 17.35
N GLU A 366 -9.73 -15.80 17.60
CA GLU A 366 -10.31 -15.00 16.53
C GLU A 366 -9.24 -14.26 15.72
N LEU A 367 -8.20 -13.73 16.36
CA LEU A 367 -7.06 -13.12 15.69
C LEU A 367 -6.32 -14.11 14.79
N GLU A 368 -6.10 -15.33 15.28
CA GLU A 368 -5.43 -16.39 14.52
C GLU A 368 -6.28 -16.87 13.33
N ASP A 369 -7.59 -17.06 13.52
CA ASP A 369 -8.51 -17.47 12.46
C ASP A 369 -8.53 -16.44 11.32
N ARG A 370 -8.62 -15.14 11.67
CA ARG A 370 -8.62 -14.04 10.68
C ARG A 370 -7.26 -13.88 9.99
N ALA A 371 -6.15 -13.97 10.73
CA ALA A 371 -4.81 -13.94 10.15
C ALA A 371 -4.58 -15.13 9.20
N SER A 372 -5.11 -16.30 9.58
CA SER A 372 -5.04 -17.49 8.73
C SER A 372 -5.82 -17.30 7.43
N GLU A 373 -7.00 -16.67 7.49
CA GLU A 373 -7.81 -16.37 6.32
C GLU A 373 -7.13 -15.39 5.36
N ILE A 374 -6.47 -14.34 5.87
CA ILE A 374 -5.69 -13.39 5.06
C ILE A 374 -4.59 -14.12 4.27
N CYS A 375 -3.84 -14.98 4.94
CA CYS A 375 -2.76 -15.75 4.33
C CYS A 375 -3.28 -16.77 3.32
N ALA A 376 -4.37 -17.48 3.68
CA ALA A 376 -5.02 -18.45 2.80
C ALA A 376 -5.52 -17.80 1.49
N LEU A 377 -6.10 -16.59 1.55
CA LEU A 377 -6.50 -15.83 0.36
C LEU A 377 -5.32 -15.49 -0.55
N ALA A 378 -4.16 -15.13 0.02
CA ALA A 378 -2.96 -14.85 -0.74
C ALA A 378 -2.39 -16.13 -1.39
N LEU A 379 -2.31 -17.22 -0.62
CA LEU A 379 -1.83 -18.53 -1.08
C LEU A 379 -2.72 -19.17 -2.14
N SER A 380 -4.02 -18.90 -2.11
CA SER A 380 -5.00 -19.44 -3.08
C SER A 380 -5.06 -18.65 -4.39
N SER A 381 -4.30 -17.55 -4.48
CA SER A 381 -4.29 -16.65 -5.64
C SER A 381 -3.03 -16.87 -6.48
N ASP A 382 -3.21 -16.87 -7.81
CA ASP A 382 -2.11 -16.85 -8.79
C ASP A 382 -1.82 -15.43 -9.33
N SER A 383 -2.42 -14.40 -8.71
CA SER A 383 -2.30 -13.00 -9.12
C SER A 383 -1.22 -12.26 -8.32
N GLU A 384 -0.20 -11.75 -9.03
CA GLU A 384 0.82 -10.88 -8.46
C GLU A 384 0.23 -9.63 -7.79
N ALA A 385 -0.83 -9.06 -8.37
CA ALA A 385 -1.51 -7.91 -7.80
C ALA A 385 -2.11 -8.21 -6.42
N VAL A 386 -2.67 -9.41 -6.24
CA VAL A 386 -3.17 -9.86 -4.93
C VAL A 386 -2.01 -10.04 -3.95
N TRP A 387 -0.90 -10.64 -4.37
CA TRP A 387 0.27 -10.83 -3.49
C TRP A 387 0.84 -9.49 -3.02
N VAL A 388 1.04 -8.54 -3.94
CA VAL A 388 1.53 -7.18 -3.62
C VAL A 388 0.59 -6.50 -2.62
N ASN A 389 -0.72 -6.60 -2.83
CA ASN A 389 -1.73 -6.06 -1.92
C ASN A 389 -1.75 -6.77 -0.55
N SER A 390 -1.31 -8.02 -0.49
CA SER A 390 -1.30 -8.86 0.73
C SER A 390 -0.11 -8.56 1.64
N PHE A 391 0.97 -7.96 1.14
CA PHE A 391 2.18 -7.74 1.93
C PHE A 391 1.95 -6.90 3.19
N GLY A 392 1.19 -5.81 3.09
CA GLY A 392 0.81 -4.99 4.25
C GLY A 392 0.01 -5.80 5.29
N PRO A 393 -1.15 -6.37 4.91
CA PRO A 393 -1.94 -7.27 5.75
C PRO A 393 -1.11 -8.37 6.43
N ILE A 394 -0.29 -9.11 5.68
CA ILE A 394 0.53 -10.22 6.20
C ILE A 394 1.57 -9.71 7.20
N ALA A 395 2.25 -8.59 6.91
CA ALA A 395 3.23 -8.02 7.83
C ALA A 395 2.60 -7.60 9.16
N PHE A 396 1.35 -7.13 9.11
CA PHE A 396 0.60 -6.75 10.31
C PHE A 396 0.07 -7.95 11.09
N CYS A 397 -0.61 -8.90 10.43
CA CYS A 397 -1.31 -9.99 11.11
C CYS A 397 -0.46 -11.23 11.36
N GLY A 398 0.72 -11.35 10.73
CA GLY A 398 1.58 -12.54 10.83
C GLY A 398 1.97 -12.91 12.26
N CYS A 399 2.03 -11.93 13.17
CA CYS A 399 2.30 -12.16 14.59
C CYS A 399 1.20 -12.95 15.32
N PHE A 400 0.02 -13.12 14.72
CA PHE A 400 -1.09 -13.87 15.31
C PHE A 400 -1.13 -15.36 14.88
N LEU A 401 -0.33 -15.76 13.89
CA LEU A 401 -0.16 -17.17 13.53
C LEU A 401 0.63 -17.90 14.64
N ARG A 402 0.15 -19.07 15.07
CA ARG A 402 0.79 -19.86 16.14
C ARG A 402 1.41 -21.15 15.64
N GLU A 403 0.86 -21.73 14.59
CA GLU A 403 1.36 -22.99 14.04
C GLU A 403 2.63 -22.75 13.22
N GLN A 404 3.71 -23.45 13.56
CA GLN A 404 5.00 -23.29 12.88
C GLN A 404 4.93 -23.65 11.39
N VAL A 405 4.10 -24.63 11.02
CA VAL A 405 3.87 -25.02 9.62
C VAL A 405 3.28 -23.86 8.81
N LYS A 406 2.31 -23.14 9.38
CA LYS A 406 1.72 -21.94 8.76
C LYS A 406 2.74 -20.82 8.60
N LEU A 407 3.55 -20.58 9.64
CA LEU A 407 4.61 -19.56 9.61
C LEU A 407 5.66 -19.87 8.53
N ASN A 408 6.16 -21.10 8.48
CA ASN A 408 7.15 -21.50 7.47
C ASN A 408 6.57 -21.37 6.06
N THR A 409 5.34 -21.84 5.86
CA THR A 409 4.67 -21.75 4.55
C THR A 409 4.54 -20.31 4.09
N ILE A 410 4.08 -19.40 4.95
CA ILE A 410 3.89 -18.00 4.54
C ILE A 410 5.24 -17.29 4.34
N ILE A 411 6.29 -17.65 5.09
CA ILE A 411 7.64 -17.13 4.86
C ILE A 411 8.16 -17.54 3.48
N GLU A 412 8.07 -18.83 3.15
CA GLU A 412 8.49 -19.36 1.85
C GLU A 412 7.70 -18.71 0.70
N ALA A 413 6.38 -18.58 0.87
CA ALA A 413 5.52 -17.95 -0.13
C ALA A 413 5.83 -16.46 -0.32
N VAL A 414 5.99 -15.70 0.77
CA VAL A 414 6.36 -14.28 0.72
C VAL A 414 7.75 -14.09 0.07
N GLN A 415 8.70 -14.98 0.33
CA GLN A 415 10.01 -14.98 -0.31
C GLN A 415 9.92 -15.23 -1.82
N ASP A 416 9.10 -16.19 -2.26
CA ASP A 416 8.84 -16.46 -3.68
C ASP A 416 8.14 -15.28 -4.36
N TRP A 417 7.06 -14.76 -3.78
CA TRP A 417 6.33 -13.61 -4.33
C TRP A 417 7.20 -12.35 -4.40
N GLY A 418 8.02 -12.10 -3.37
CA GLY A 418 9.00 -11.02 -3.39
C GLY A 418 10.03 -11.19 -4.50
N GLY A 419 10.49 -12.42 -4.75
CA GLY A 419 11.40 -12.73 -5.86
C GLY A 419 10.77 -12.55 -7.25
N ARG A 420 9.48 -12.85 -7.43
CA ARG A 420 8.76 -12.70 -8.71
C ARG A 420 8.38 -11.26 -9.03
N THR A 421 8.00 -10.51 -8.00
CA THR A 421 7.54 -9.11 -8.14
C THR A 421 8.69 -8.11 -8.06
N GLY A 422 9.79 -8.49 -7.39
CA GLY A 422 10.85 -7.57 -7.00
C GLY A 422 10.51 -6.70 -5.79
N TRP A 423 9.37 -6.93 -5.12
CA TRP A 423 8.96 -6.17 -3.94
C TRP A 423 9.89 -6.48 -2.74
N PRO A 424 10.29 -5.48 -1.94
CA PRO A 424 11.18 -5.69 -0.80
C PRO A 424 10.45 -6.35 0.39
N VAL A 425 10.52 -7.68 0.47
CA VAL A 425 9.83 -8.47 1.51
C VAL A 425 10.67 -8.78 2.74
N SER A 426 11.95 -8.41 2.76
CA SER A 426 12.90 -8.78 3.83
C SER A 426 12.45 -8.39 5.23
N LYS A 427 11.83 -7.21 5.38
CA LYS A 427 11.28 -6.75 6.67
C LYS A 427 10.09 -7.62 7.11
N ILE A 428 9.23 -8.02 6.17
CA ILE A 428 8.06 -8.87 6.43
C ILE A 428 8.52 -10.25 6.92
N ILE A 429 9.46 -10.85 6.19
CA ILE A 429 10.05 -12.15 6.53
C ILE A 429 10.67 -12.12 7.93
N ARG A 430 11.51 -11.12 8.21
CA ARG A 430 12.13 -10.98 9.53
C ARG A 430 11.09 -10.88 10.66
N CYS A 431 10.02 -10.10 10.44
CA CYS A 431 8.94 -10.01 11.43
C CYS A 431 8.23 -11.35 11.67
N LEU A 432 8.08 -12.18 10.64
CA LEU A 432 7.51 -13.53 10.75
C LEU A 432 8.46 -14.51 11.45
N GLU A 433 9.76 -14.44 11.16
CA GLU A 433 10.81 -15.26 11.80
C GLU A 433 10.97 -14.93 13.29
N ASP A 434 11.00 -13.65 13.65
CA ASP A 434 11.08 -13.19 15.04
C ASP A 434 9.90 -13.73 15.87
N ARG A 435 8.73 -13.92 15.24
CA ARG A 435 7.56 -14.56 15.87
C ARG A 435 7.77 -16.06 16.08
N GLY A 436 8.21 -16.79 15.05
CA GLY A 436 8.43 -18.25 15.15
C GLY A 436 9.43 -18.62 16.25
N ASN A 437 10.46 -17.78 16.43
CA ASN A 437 11.46 -17.97 17.47
C ASN A 437 10.97 -17.67 18.90
N ALA A 438 9.88 -16.90 19.06
CA ALA A 438 9.29 -16.58 20.36
C ALA A 438 8.32 -17.67 20.87
N THR A 439 7.99 -18.64 20.03
CA THR A 439 7.06 -19.76 20.33
C THR A 439 7.77 -21.09 20.65
N VAL A 440 9.11 -21.13 20.54
CA VAL A 440 9.99 -22.23 20.99
C VAL A 440 10.51 -21.91 22.39
#